data_AF-A0A147GZY5-F1
#
_entry.id   AF-A0A147GZY5-F1
#
_cell.length_a   1.000
_cell.length_b   1.000
_cell.length_c   1.000
_cell.angle_alpha   90.00
_cell.angle_beta   90.00
_cell.angle_gamma   90.00
#
_symmetry.space_group_name_H-M   'P 1'
#
loop_
_entity.id
_entity.type
_entity.pdbx_description
1 polymer ?
#
loop_
_entity_poly.entity_id
_entity_poly.type
_entity_poly.pdbx_seq_one_letter_code
_entity_poly.pdbx_strand_id
1 'polypeptide(L)'
;MRAALLGLSAALLTGCAAGPSARANVPVPVECGATEPARPAMPTEALSLGVDVDRWVAAAQAELLLREGYEGELRAALAECVEPVR
;
A
#
# COMPACT_ATOMS: atom_id res chain seq x y z
N MET A 1 -29.68 44.72 31.66
CA MET A 1 -28.75 44.72 30.50
C MET A 1 -27.64 43.67 30.62
N ARG A 2 -26.82 43.66 31.69
CA ARG A 2 -25.75 42.65 31.89
C ARG A 2 -26.22 41.19 31.91
N ALA A 3 -27.32 40.90 32.61
CA ALA A 3 -27.88 39.54 32.65
C ALA A 3 -28.39 39.05 31.28
N ALA A 4 -28.91 39.95 30.44
CA ALA A 4 -29.38 39.62 29.09
C ALA A 4 -28.20 39.31 28.15
N LEU A 5 -27.11 40.06 28.27
CA LEU A 5 -25.87 39.79 27.53
C LEU A 5 -25.23 38.46 27.94
N LEU A 6 -25.23 38.13 29.23
CA LEU A 6 -24.73 36.84 29.74
C LEU A 6 -25.58 35.66 29.24
N GLY A 7 -26.92 35.81 29.25
CA GLY A 7 -27.82 34.78 28.74
C GLY A 7 -27.67 34.53 27.24
N LEU A 8 -27.53 35.60 26.44
CA LEU A 8 -27.32 35.49 24.99
C LEU A 8 -25.97 34.83 24.65
N SER A 9 -24.93 35.16 25.41
CA SER A 9 -23.60 34.57 25.26
C SER A 9 -23.62 33.06 25.55
N ALA A 10 -24.32 32.64 26.60
CA ALA A 10 -24.46 31.23 26.97
C ALA A 10 -25.26 30.43 25.93
N ALA A 11 -26.31 31.01 25.35
CA ALA A 11 -27.12 30.36 24.31
C ALA A 11 -26.37 30.15 22.99
N LEU A 12 -25.40 31.01 22.66
CA LEU A 12 -24.58 30.87 21.45
C LEU A 12 -23.53 29.75 21.56
N LEU A 13 -23.22 29.27 22.77
CA LEU A 13 -22.19 28.24 23.02
C LEU A 13 -22.74 26.80 23.00
N THR A 14 -24.06 26.59 23.01
CA THR A 14 -24.65 25.24 23.09
C THR A 14 -24.73 24.50 21.74
N GLY A 15 -24.34 25.14 20.64
CA GLY A 15 -24.39 24.54 19.29
C GLY A 15 -23.35 23.44 19.03
N CYS A 16 -22.23 23.41 19.77
CA CYS A 16 -21.13 22.46 19.50
C CYS A 16 -21.42 21.02 19.98
N ALA A 17 -22.35 20.83 20.91
CA ALA A 17 -22.65 19.52 21.52
C ALA A 17 -23.96 18.88 21.04
N ALA A 18 -24.75 19.59 20.23
CA ALA A 18 -26.12 19.17 19.87
C ALA A 18 -26.23 18.42 18.52
N GLY A 19 -25.11 18.17 17.83
CA GLY A 19 -25.11 17.42 16.57
C GLY A 19 -25.24 15.91 16.80
N PRO A 20 -25.99 15.17 15.98
CA PRO A 20 -25.99 13.71 16.03
C PRO A 20 -24.56 13.20 15.79
N SER A 21 -24.15 12.17 16.53
CA SER A 21 -22.86 11.52 16.34
C SER A 21 -22.77 11.00 14.90
N ALA A 22 -21.90 11.60 14.09
CA ALA A 22 -21.66 11.13 12.73
C ALA A 22 -21.01 9.75 12.80
N ARG A 23 -21.49 8.80 11.99
CA ARG A 23 -20.83 7.51 11.83
C ARG A 23 -19.51 7.74 11.11
N ALA A 24 -18.39 7.47 11.78
CA ALA A 24 -17.07 7.44 11.16
C ALA A 24 -16.71 6.00 10.80
N ASN A 25 -16.47 5.73 9.52
CA ASN A 25 -15.90 4.46 9.08
C ASN A 25 -14.38 4.59 9.18
N VAL A 26 -13.78 4.04 10.24
CA VAL A 26 -12.33 4.02 10.42
C VAL A 26 -11.80 2.73 9.78
N PRO A 27 -10.84 2.80 8.84
CA PRO A 27 -10.19 1.61 8.30
C PRO A 27 -9.46 0.89 9.44
N VAL A 28 -9.78 -0.39 9.65
CA VAL A 28 -9.04 -1.25 10.58
C VAL A 28 -8.06 -2.06 9.72
N PRO A 29 -6.74 -2.00 10.00
CA PRO A 29 -5.78 -2.85 9.32
C PRO A 29 -6.12 -4.32 9.55
N VAL A 30 -6.14 -5.11 8.48
CA VAL A 30 -6.28 -6.56 8.52
C VAL A 30 -5.02 -7.19 7.97
N GLU A 31 -4.66 -8.37 8.48
CA GLU A 31 -3.54 -9.15 7.95
C GLU A 31 -3.83 -9.55 6.51
N CYS A 32 -2.83 -9.41 5.63
CA CYS A 32 -2.96 -9.86 4.25
C CYS A 32 -2.68 -11.36 4.15
N GLY A 33 -3.58 -12.10 3.51
CA GLY A 33 -3.44 -13.53 3.24
C GLY A 33 -2.67 -13.88 1.97
N ALA A 34 -2.15 -12.90 1.23
CA ALA A 34 -1.44 -13.13 -0.02
C ALA A 34 -0.15 -13.94 0.24
N THR A 35 0.14 -14.87 -0.68
CA THR A 35 1.38 -15.65 -0.65
C THR A 35 2.42 -14.99 -1.54
N GLU A 36 3.65 -14.83 -1.04
CA GLU A 36 4.75 -14.34 -1.87
C GLU A 36 5.09 -15.36 -2.98
N PRO A 37 5.11 -14.94 -4.26
CA PRO A 37 5.51 -15.80 -5.35
C PRO A 37 6.95 -16.30 -5.18
N ALA A 38 7.23 -17.52 -5.64
CA ALA A 38 8.58 -18.08 -5.54
C ALA A 38 9.55 -17.33 -6.47
N ARG A 39 10.66 -16.83 -5.93
CA ARG A 39 11.71 -16.19 -6.74
C ARG A 39 12.26 -17.19 -7.77
N PRO A 40 12.25 -16.85 -9.07
CA PRO A 40 12.80 -17.74 -10.08
C PRO A 40 14.33 -17.78 -10.00
N ALA A 41 14.93 -18.85 -10.52
CA ALA A 41 16.38 -18.96 -10.64
C ALA A 41 16.89 -17.93 -11.65
N MET A 42 17.78 -17.04 -11.21
CA MET A 42 18.22 -15.92 -12.03
C MET A 42 19.37 -16.34 -12.96
N PRO A 43 19.31 -16.08 -14.27
CA PRO A 43 20.33 -16.50 -15.22
C PRO A 43 21.76 -16.07 -14.88
N THR A 44 21.95 -14.90 -14.26
CA THR A 44 23.30 -14.44 -13.90
C THR A 44 23.89 -15.15 -12.69
N GLU A 45 23.08 -15.77 -11.83
CA GLU A 45 23.53 -16.49 -10.63
C GLU A 45 24.29 -17.77 -10.97
N ALA A 46 24.02 -18.36 -12.14
CA ALA A 46 24.69 -19.57 -12.61
C ALA A 46 26.01 -19.29 -13.36
N LEU A 47 26.40 -18.03 -13.55
CA LEU A 47 27.59 -17.67 -14.32
C LEU A 47 28.87 -17.88 -13.49
N SER A 48 29.89 -18.43 -14.14
CA SER A 48 31.26 -18.45 -13.60
C SER A 48 31.88 -17.06 -13.63
N LEU A 49 32.77 -16.77 -12.68
CA LEU A 49 33.61 -15.57 -12.73
C LEU A 49 34.46 -15.53 -14.01
N GLY A 50 34.63 -14.34 -14.59
CA GLY A 50 35.44 -14.13 -15.80
C GLY A 50 34.82 -14.64 -17.09
N VAL A 51 33.51 -14.92 -17.11
CA VAL A 51 32.77 -15.19 -18.33
C VAL A 51 32.92 -14.04 -19.35
N ASP A 52 32.93 -14.37 -20.65
CA ASP A 52 33.01 -13.39 -21.72
C ASP A 52 31.80 -12.42 -21.69
N VAL A 53 32.03 -11.21 -22.22
CA VAL A 53 31.04 -10.12 -22.18
C VAL A 53 29.75 -10.50 -22.90
N ASP A 54 29.82 -11.18 -24.05
CA ASP A 54 28.63 -11.52 -24.82
C ASP A 54 27.74 -12.51 -24.07
N ARG A 55 28.33 -13.53 -23.43
CA ARG A 55 27.58 -14.47 -22.59
C ARG A 55 27.00 -13.79 -21.35
N TRP A 56 27.75 -12.88 -20.71
CA TRP A 56 27.21 -12.11 -19.58
C TRP A 56 26.02 -11.24 -20.01
N VAL A 57 26.14 -10.52 -21.12
CA VAL A 57 25.09 -9.64 -21.67
C VAL A 57 23.84 -10.43 -22.06
N ALA A 58 24.00 -11.62 -22.64
CA ALA A 58 22.88 -12.50 -22.96
C ALA A 58 22.13 -12.96 -21.70
N ALA A 59 22.86 -13.40 -20.67
CA ALA A 59 22.26 -13.82 -19.41
C ALA A 59 21.58 -12.65 -18.68
N ALA A 60 22.20 -11.47 -18.65
CA ALA A 60 21.64 -10.27 -18.04
C ALA A 60 20.34 -9.82 -18.73
N GLN A 61 20.27 -9.89 -20.06
CA GLN A 61 19.02 -9.59 -20.80
C GLN A 61 17.91 -10.59 -20.49
N ALA A 62 18.22 -11.88 -20.45
CA ALA A 62 17.26 -12.90 -20.06
C ALA A 62 16.75 -12.68 -18.63
N GLU A 63 17.64 -12.30 -17.72
CA GLU A 63 17.29 -11.98 -16.35
C GLU A 63 16.41 -10.74 -16.20
N LEU A 64 16.65 -9.69 -16.98
CA LEU A 64 15.80 -8.48 -16.96
C LEU A 64 14.35 -8.84 -17.26
N LEU A 65 14.09 -9.59 -18.32
CA LEU A 65 12.74 -10.03 -18.69
C LEU A 65 12.11 -10.91 -17.60
N LEU A 66 12.91 -11.80 -17.00
CA LEU A 66 12.44 -12.66 -15.92
C LEU A 66 12.06 -11.86 -14.67
N ARG A 67 12.86 -10.84 -14.32
CA ARG A 67 12.58 -9.94 -13.21
C ARG A 67 11.34 -9.08 -13.47
N GLU A 68 11.13 -8.60 -14.70
CA GLU A 68 9.91 -7.88 -15.08
C GLU A 68 8.66 -8.75 -14.89
N GLY A 69 8.73 -10.03 -15.30
CA GLY A 69 7.65 -11.00 -15.05
C GLY A 69 7.39 -11.22 -13.56
N TYR A 70 8.45 -11.48 -12.78
CA TYR A 70 8.36 -11.66 -11.34
C TYR A 70 7.82 -10.42 -10.61
N GLU A 71 8.19 -9.22 -11.07
CA GLU A 71 7.64 -7.97 -10.54
C GLU A 71 6.14 -7.83 -10.82
N GLY A 72 5.66 -8.34 -11.96
CA GLY A 72 4.25 -8.47 -12.26
C GLY A 72 3.51 -9.38 -11.27
N GLU A 73 4.08 -10.56 -10.98
CA GLU A 73 3.53 -11.49 -9.98
C GLU A 73 3.50 -10.88 -8.58
N LEU A 74 4.58 -10.21 -8.16
CA LEU A 74 4.66 -9.51 -6.87
C LEU A 74 3.60 -8.41 -6.76
N ARG A 75 3.41 -7.61 -7.81
CA ARG A 75 2.36 -6.59 -7.85
C ARG A 75 0.97 -7.19 -7.76
N ALA A 76 0.73 -8.32 -8.43
CA ALA A 76 -0.55 -9.01 -8.37
C ALA A 76 -0.85 -9.50 -6.94
N ALA A 77 0.13 -10.13 -6.27
CA ALA A 77 0.00 -10.55 -4.88
C ALA A 77 -0.25 -9.36 -3.94
N LEU A 78 0.44 -8.22 -4.15
CA LEU A 78 0.22 -7.01 -3.37
C LEU A 78 -1.18 -6.42 -3.57
N ALA A 79 -1.72 -6.48 -4.79
CA ALA A 79 -3.04 -5.95 -5.10
C ALA A 79 -4.15 -6.61 -4.25
N GLU A 80 -4.01 -7.90 -3.93
CA GLU A 80 -4.92 -8.60 -3.02
C GLU A 80 -4.97 -7.98 -1.61
N CYS A 81 -3.88 -7.33 -1.18
CA CYS A 81 -3.77 -6.72 0.14
C CYS A 81 -4.26 -5.28 0.20
N VAL A 82 -4.18 -4.53 -0.90
CA VAL A 82 -4.34 -3.05 -0.88
C VAL A 82 -5.59 -2.56 -1.58
N GLU A 83 -6.25 -3.39 -2.37
CA GLU A 83 -7.51 -3.02 -3.02
C GLU A 83 -8.64 -2.87 -1.98
N PRO A 84 -9.48 -1.82 -2.09
CA PRO A 84 -10.61 -1.64 -1.19
C PRO A 84 -11.58 -2.82 -1.28
N VAL A 85 -11.96 -3.36 -0.12
CA VAL A 85 -13.07 -4.31 -0.04
C VAL A 85 -14.34 -3.59 -0.50
N ARG A 86 -15.00 -4.11 -1.55
CA ARG A 86 -16.31 -3.60 -2.02
C ARG A 86 -17.45 -4.03 -1.11
#